data_AF-A0A2G2A3M9-F1
#
_entry.id   AF-A0A2G2A3M9-F1
#
_cell.length_a   1.000
_cell.length_b   1.000
_cell.length_c   1.000
_cell.angle_alpha   90.00
_cell.angle_beta   90.00
_cell.angle_gamma   90.00
#
_symmetry.space_group_name_H-M   'P 1'
#
loop_
_entity.id
_entity.type
_entity.pdbx_description
1 polymer ?
#
loop_
_entity_poly.entity_id
_entity_poly.type
_entity_poly.pdbx_seq_one_letter_code
_entity_poly.pdbx_strand_id
1 'polypeptide(L)'
;MLDYCTMTTHSIHVTEPINAFVFDCDCTLSFLEGIEVLATENGVGERVGELTRYAMSEVGLLPDIYQERLALVRPSRSQTIKLAQQYYASRVPEIVSLISVLQALGKAVYVVSAGINPAVKLFAGMLDVPADNVFAVDVTFTEAGDYVGFDASAYPSQLAGKRKVADLIKLKHQRLVWIGDGMNDLVVKPDVERFIGYGGAEYRHKIAENSDFYITCKSMSPALALGLTAQEATALDGEARDLLQIGMSLIEAQSLEVR
;
A
#
# COMPACT_ATOMS: atom_id res chain seq x y z
N MET A 1 -24.28 -10.93 -37.39
CA MET A 1 -24.48 -11.73 -36.17
C MET A 1 -23.10 -12.01 -35.61
N LEU A 2 -22.60 -11.08 -34.79
CA LEU A 2 -21.34 -11.22 -34.05
C LEU A 2 -21.64 -10.64 -32.67
N ASP A 3 -21.80 -11.53 -31.70
CA ASP A 3 -22.04 -11.22 -30.31
C ASP A 3 -20.80 -10.54 -29.71
N TYR A 4 -20.90 -9.23 -29.47
CA TYR A 4 -20.03 -8.54 -28.51
C TYR A 4 -20.71 -8.60 -27.14
N CYS A 5 -20.61 -9.75 -26.49
CA CYS A 5 -20.98 -9.88 -25.09
C CYS A 5 -19.90 -10.65 -24.34
N THR A 6 -18.91 -9.91 -23.86
CA THR A 6 -18.17 -10.25 -22.64
C THR A 6 -17.92 -8.95 -21.89
N MET A 7 -18.98 -8.36 -21.33
CA MET A 7 -18.81 -7.49 -20.18
C MET A 7 -18.52 -8.40 -18.99
N THR A 8 -17.24 -8.53 -18.62
CA THR A 8 -16.93 -8.87 -17.22
C THR A 8 -17.40 -7.68 -16.40
N THR A 9 -18.64 -7.74 -15.89
CA THR A 9 -19.10 -6.76 -14.91
C THR A 9 -18.46 -7.15 -13.59
N HIS A 10 -17.26 -6.65 -13.30
CA HIS A 10 -16.66 -6.91 -12.01
C HIS A 10 -17.54 -6.30 -10.92
N SER A 11 -18.08 -7.16 -10.07
CA SER A 11 -18.91 -6.74 -8.95
C SER A 11 -18.09 -5.90 -7.98
N ILE A 12 -18.64 -4.75 -7.57
CA ILE A 12 -18.05 -3.89 -6.53
C ILE A 12 -17.81 -4.72 -5.27
N HIS A 13 -18.79 -5.48 -4.79
CA HIS A 13 -18.61 -6.34 -3.63
C HIS A 13 -17.95 -7.67 -3.98
N VAL A 14 -17.11 -8.17 -3.06
CA VAL A 14 -16.63 -9.55 -3.11
C VAL A 14 -17.76 -10.53 -2.77
N THR A 15 -17.67 -11.76 -3.27
CA THR A 15 -18.67 -12.80 -3.00
C THR A 15 -18.50 -13.45 -1.62
N GLU A 16 -17.29 -13.39 -1.08
CA GLU A 16 -16.85 -14.16 0.07
C GLU A 16 -16.12 -13.25 1.07
N PRO A 17 -16.36 -13.35 2.40
CA PRO A 17 -15.78 -12.43 3.38
C PRO A 17 -14.25 -12.41 3.41
N ILE A 18 -13.65 -11.24 3.22
CA ILE A 18 -12.19 -11.06 3.29
C ILE A 18 -11.71 -11.16 4.73
N ASN A 19 -10.60 -11.87 4.96
CA ASN A 19 -9.99 -12.06 6.28
C ASN A 19 -8.97 -10.99 6.62
N ALA A 20 -8.21 -10.51 5.64
CA ALA A 20 -7.20 -9.49 5.86
C ALA A 20 -7.07 -8.50 4.69
N PHE A 21 -6.76 -7.26 5.04
CA PHE A 21 -6.44 -6.18 4.13
C PHE A 21 -4.95 -5.87 4.25
N VAL A 22 -4.26 -5.83 3.12
CA VAL A 22 -2.83 -5.54 3.04
C VAL A 22 -2.67 -4.25 2.27
N PHE A 23 -1.98 -3.28 2.87
CA PHE A 23 -1.71 -1.98 2.28
C PHE A 23 -0.22 -1.81 2.04
N ASP A 24 0.16 -1.29 0.87
CA ASP A 24 1.46 -0.63 0.73
C ASP A 24 1.51 0.65 1.57
N CYS A 25 2.72 1.13 1.88
CA CYS A 25 2.91 2.35 2.66
C CYS A 25 3.03 3.60 1.77
N ASP A 26 4.11 3.66 1.00
CA ASP A 26 4.47 4.83 0.20
C ASP A 26 3.48 4.98 -0.94
N CYS A 27 3.11 6.22 -1.26
CA CYS A 27 2.08 6.56 -2.25
C CYS A 27 0.71 5.86 -2.08
N THR A 28 0.46 5.16 -0.95
CA THR A 28 -0.76 4.36 -0.71
C THR A 28 -1.41 4.69 0.65
N LEU A 29 -0.72 4.48 1.77
CA LEU A 29 -1.20 4.96 3.09
C LEU A 29 -0.84 6.42 3.33
N SER A 30 0.23 6.89 2.68
CA SER A 30 0.69 8.28 2.68
C SER A 30 0.98 8.74 1.26
N PHE A 31 0.82 10.04 0.99
CA PHE A 31 1.16 10.62 -0.32
C PHE A 31 2.67 10.77 -0.55
N LEU A 32 3.51 10.31 0.38
CA LEU A 32 4.97 10.46 0.30
C LEU A 32 5.63 9.18 -0.21
N GLU A 33 6.68 9.35 -1.00
CA GLU A 33 7.73 8.36 -1.23
C GLU A 33 8.84 8.63 -0.20
N GLY A 34 8.94 7.78 0.83
CA GLY A 34 9.74 8.12 2.02
C GLY A 34 11.24 8.25 1.74
N ILE A 35 11.75 7.45 0.80
CA ILE A 35 13.17 7.51 0.44
C ILE A 35 13.51 8.82 -0.29
N GLU A 36 12.58 9.41 -1.04
CA GLU A 36 12.79 10.72 -1.70
C GLU A 36 12.73 11.87 -0.70
N VAL A 37 11.87 11.78 0.32
CA VAL A 37 11.84 12.75 1.43
C VAL A 37 13.19 12.80 2.13
N LEU A 38 13.74 11.63 2.47
CA LEU A 38 15.06 11.51 3.11
C LEU A 38 16.20 11.96 2.17
N ALA A 39 16.11 11.61 0.88
CA ALA A 39 17.09 12.01 -0.12
C ALA A 39 17.17 13.53 -0.27
N THR A 40 16.02 14.20 -0.28
CA THR A 40 15.92 15.66 -0.36
C THR A 40 16.56 16.29 0.88
N GLU A 41 16.27 15.78 2.08
CA GLU A 41 16.88 16.26 3.32
C GLU A 41 18.40 16.10 3.33
N ASN A 42 18.91 15.04 2.70
CA ASN A 42 20.35 14.72 2.64
C ASN A 42 21.06 15.27 1.40
N GLY A 43 20.39 16.08 0.57
CA GLY A 43 20.99 16.73 -0.60
C GLY A 43 21.28 15.80 -1.79
N VAL A 44 20.68 14.60 -1.82
CA VAL A 44 20.83 13.60 -2.89
C VAL A 44 19.50 13.33 -3.64
N GLY A 45 18.53 14.24 -3.49
CA GLY A 45 17.17 14.09 -4.01
C GLY A 45 17.08 13.89 -5.53
N GLU A 46 17.89 14.61 -6.31
CA GLU A 46 17.88 14.50 -7.78
C GLU A 46 18.20 13.07 -8.23
N ARG A 47 19.34 12.53 -7.77
CA ARG A 47 19.81 11.20 -8.15
C ARG A 47 18.86 10.10 -7.65
N VAL A 48 18.38 10.21 -6.42
CA VAL A 48 17.46 9.21 -5.87
C VAL A 48 16.11 9.24 -6.59
N GLY A 49 15.61 10.42 -6.94
CA GLY A 49 14.36 10.55 -7.70
C GLY A 49 14.44 9.94 -9.11
N GLU A 50 15.59 10.04 -9.78
CA GLU A 50 15.82 9.31 -11.05
C GLU A 50 15.71 7.80 -10.87
N LEU A 51 16.38 7.25 -9.84
CA LEU A 51 16.36 5.83 -9.53
C LEU A 51 14.95 5.35 -9.15
N THR A 52 14.22 6.14 -8.37
CA THR A 52 12.83 5.83 -7.99
C THR A 52 11.94 5.80 -9.23
N ARG A 53 11.97 6.82 -10.09
CA ARG A 53 11.19 6.82 -11.34
C ARG A 53 11.52 5.63 -12.23
N TYR A 54 12.79 5.25 -12.33
CA TYR A 54 13.20 4.06 -13.08
C TYR A 54 12.65 2.75 -12.47
N ALA A 55 12.77 2.56 -11.15
CA ALA A 55 12.24 1.39 -10.45
C ALA A 55 10.71 1.27 -10.60
N MET A 56 9.99 2.40 -10.53
CA MET A 56 8.53 2.42 -10.61
C MET A 56 7.97 2.26 -12.03
N SER A 57 8.72 2.63 -13.07
CA SER A 57 8.21 2.67 -14.45
C SER A 57 8.45 1.38 -15.26
N GLU A 58 9.61 0.73 -15.16
CA GLU A 58 9.99 -0.31 -16.14
C GLU A 58 10.16 -1.72 -15.58
N VAL A 59 10.65 -1.89 -14.35
CA VAL A 59 11.13 -3.21 -13.88
C VAL A 59 10.59 -3.61 -12.51
N GLY A 60 9.90 -2.71 -11.81
CA GLY A 60 9.64 -2.88 -10.38
C GLY A 60 10.90 -2.69 -9.55
N LEU A 61 10.80 -2.93 -8.24
CA LEU A 61 11.94 -2.73 -7.34
C LEU A 61 13.00 -3.82 -7.49
N LEU A 62 14.06 -3.53 -8.26
CA LEU A 62 15.24 -4.38 -8.32
C LEU A 62 16.10 -4.22 -7.05
N PRO A 63 16.69 -5.31 -6.51
CA PRO A 63 17.54 -5.24 -5.32
C PRO A 63 18.71 -4.25 -5.45
N ASP A 64 19.36 -4.20 -6.62
CA ASP A 64 20.50 -3.31 -6.85
C ASP A 64 20.09 -1.82 -6.80
N ILE A 65 18.92 -1.48 -7.38
CA ILE A 65 18.38 -0.11 -7.32
C ILE A 65 18.01 0.23 -5.87
N TYR A 66 17.40 -0.71 -5.15
CA TYR A 66 17.07 -0.51 -3.74
C TYR A 66 18.33 -0.19 -2.92
N GLN A 67 19.37 -1.00 -3.08
CA GLN A 67 20.66 -0.81 -2.42
C GLN A 67 21.31 0.52 -2.81
N GLU A 68 21.31 0.89 -4.10
CA GLU A 68 21.87 2.16 -4.57
C GLU A 68 21.18 3.36 -3.93
N ARG A 69 19.83 3.37 -3.87
CA ARG A 69 19.09 4.46 -3.23
C ARG A 69 19.46 4.59 -1.76
N LEU A 70 19.50 3.50 -0.98
CA LEU A 70 19.89 3.56 0.42
C LEU A 70 21.36 3.95 0.65
N ALA A 71 22.26 3.50 -0.23
CA ALA A 71 23.67 3.86 -0.17
C ALA A 71 23.93 5.36 -0.40
N LEU A 72 23.08 6.00 -1.23
CA LEU A 72 23.07 7.45 -1.43
C LEU A 72 22.42 8.18 -0.26
N VAL A 73 21.24 7.74 0.17
CA VAL A 73 20.46 8.44 1.20
C VAL A 73 21.09 8.37 2.58
N ARG A 74 21.56 7.19 3.00
CA ARG A 74 22.17 6.96 4.34
C ARG A 74 21.36 7.61 5.49
N PRO A 75 20.09 7.25 5.68
CA PRO A 75 19.21 7.96 6.63
C PRO A 75 19.70 7.81 8.07
N SER A 76 19.56 8.85 8.89
CA SER A 76 19.84 8.72 10.33
C SER A 76 18.63 8.19 11.11
N ARG A 77 18.86 7.70 12.33
CA ARG A 77 17.77 7.25 13.22
C ARG A 77 16.75 8.38 13.47
N SER A 78 17.21 9.60 13.73
CA SER A 78 16.31 10.74 13.97
C SER A 78 15.47 11.09 12.74
N GLN A 79 16.04 10.96 11.54
CA GLN A 79 15.32 11.17 10.29
C GLN A 79 14.20 10.15 10.09
N THR A 80 14.41 8.88 10.45
CA THR A 80 13.31 7.88 10.37
C THR A 80 12.13 8.20 11.29
N ILE A 81 12.39 8.73 12.49
CA ILE A 81 11.34 9.17 13.41
C ILE A 81 10.59 10.37 12.83
N LYS A 82 11.32 11.34 12.27
CA LYS A 82 10.72 12.51 11.59
C LYS A 82 9.88 12.10 10.38
N LEU A 83 10.38 11.15 9.59
CA LEU A 83 9.67 10.62 8.43
C LEU A 83 8.35 9.98 8.83
N ALA A 84 8.29 9.24 9.95
CA ALA A 84 7.02 8.69 10.44
C ALA A 84 5.97 9.80 10.70
N GLN A 85 6.38 10.92 11.29
CA GLN A 85 5.49 12.06 11.52
C GLN A 85 5.03 12.71 10.20
N GLN A 86 5.94 12.80 9.22
CA GLN A 86 5.61 13.30 7.88
C GLN A 86 4.63 12.37 7.16
N TYR A 87 4.82 11.04 7.24
CA TYR A 87 3.87 10.07 6.70
C TYR A 87 2.47 10.27 7.27
N TYR A 88 2.37 10.43 8.59
CA TYR A 88 1.08 10.64 9.25
C TYR A 88 0.44 11.98 8.88
N ALA A 89 1.23 13.06 8.80
CA ALA A 89 0.74 14.38 8.37
C ALA A 89 0.23 14.36 6.92
N SER A 90 0.87 13.59 6.05
CA SER A 90 0.54 13.42 4.63
C SER A 90 -0.26 12.14 4.33
N ARG A 91 -0.88 11.54 5.35
CA ARG A 91 -1.66 10.31 5.19
C ARG A 91 -2.83 10.51 4.25
N VAL A 92 -3.23 9.43 3.59
CA VAL A 92 -4.38 9.43 2.69
C VAL A 92 -5.68 9.69 3.47
N PRO A 93 -6.61 10.50 2.93
CA PRO A 93 -7.92 10.73 3.51
C PRO A 93 -8.64 9.46 3.99
N GLU A 94 -9.33 9.60 5.12
CA GLU A 94 -10.13 8.57 5.80
C GLU A 94 -9.38 7.29 6.24
N ILE A 95 -8.05 7.20 6.07
CA ILE A 95 -7.34 5.94 6.34
C ILE A 95 -7.44 5.45 7.78
N VAL A 96 -7.46 6.38 8.75
CA VAL A 96 -7.62 6.06 10.18
C VAL A 96 -8.99 5.41 10.43
N SER A 97 -10.05 6.03 9.92
CA SER A 97 -11.43 5.52 10.04
C SER A 97 -11.57 4.19 9.29
N LEU A 98 -10.98 4.06 8.10
CA LEU A 98 -11.01 2.83 7.32
C LEU A 98 -10.38 1.66 8.09
N ILE A 99 -9.17 1.84 8.62
CA ILE A 99 -8.49 0.79 9.39
C ILE A 99 -9.32 0.39 10.62
N SER A 100 -9.86 1.36 11.35
CA SER A 100 -10.74 1.11 12.50
C SER A 100 -11.98 0.29 12.12
N VAL A 101 -12.66 0.64 11.03
CA VAL A 101 -13.83 -0.11 10.53
C VAL A 101 -13.46 -1.54 10.13
N LEU A 102 -12.34 -1.72 9.41
CA LEU A 102 -11.87 -3.05 9.02
C LEU A 102 -11.58 -3.93 10.24
N GLN A 103 -10.92 -3.38 11.25
CA GLN A 103 -10.63 -4.08 12.50
C GLN A 103 -11.91 -4.41 13.30
N ALA A 104 -12.87 -3.49 13.36
CA ALA A 104 -14.17 -3.71 14.00
C ALA A 104 -14.99 -4.82 13.31
N LEU A 105 -14.82 -4.98 12.00
CA LEU A 105 -15.36 -6.11 11.22
C LEU A 105 -14.58 -7.42 11.40
N GLY A 106 -13.59 -7.46 12.29
CA GLY A 106 -12.76 -8.64 12.55
C GLY A 106 -11.74 -8.93 11.45
N LYS A 107 -11.42 -7.94 10.60
CA LYS A 107 -10.43 -8.09 9.53
C LYS A 107 -9.06 -7.70 10.02
N ALA A 108 -8.07 -8.54 9.75
CA ALA A 108 -6.68 -8.18 10.05
C ALA A 108 -6.19 -7.12 9.06
N VAL A 109 -5.43 -6.15 9.55
CA VAL A 109 -4.81 -5.10 8.71
C VAL A 109 -3.30 -5.28 8.75
N TYR A 110 -2.68 -5.27 7.57
CA TYR A 110 -1.24 -5.40 7.38
C TYR A 110 -0.69 -4.23 6.58
N VAL A 111 0.55 -3.84 6.87
CA VAL A 111 1.34 -2.90 6.06
C VAL A 111 2.54 -3.64 5.48
N VAL A 112 2.68 -3.65 4.17
CA VAL A 112 3.79 -4.31 3.47
C VAL A 112 4.48 -3.32 2.54
N SER A 113 5.69 -2.92 2.88
CA SER A 113 6.40 -1.87 2.17
C SER A 113 7.87 -2.20 1.95
N ALA A 114 8.44 -1.75 0.83
CA ALA A 114 9.89 -1.71 0.68
C ALA A 114 10.54 -0.54 1.44
N GLY A 115 9.75 0.32 2.07
CA GLY A 115 10.22 1.45 2.85
C GLY A 115 11.04 1.05 4.08
N ILE A 116 11.61 2.07 4.72
CA ILE A 116 12.53 1.93 5.85
C ILE A 116 11.74 1.60 7.12
N ASN A 117 11.88 0.38 7.64
CA ASN A 117 11.02 -0.19 8.67
C ASN A 117 10.85 0.67 9.92
N PRO A 118 11.90 1.29 10.52
CA PRO A 118 11.71 2.17 11.66
C PRO A 118 10.69 3.30 11.44
N ALA A 119 10.64 3.88 10.24
CA ALA A 119 9.66 4.92 9.91
C ALA A 119 8.28 4.32 9.64
N VAL A 120 8.23 3.27 8.82
CA VAL A 120 6.97 2.59 8.43
C VAL A 120 6.26 2.01 9.65
N LYS A 121 6.99 1.36 10.56
CA LYS A 121 6.45 0.73 11.76
C LYS A 121 5.91 1.75 12.76
N LEU A 122 6.60 2.88 12.94
CA LEU A 122 6.09 3.98 13.76
C LEU A 122 4.82 4.59 13.13
N PHE A 123 4.81 4.78 11.81
CA PHE A 123 3.62 5.28 11.11
C PHE A 123 2.43 4.33 11.21
N ALA A 124 2.63 3.04 10.93
CA ALA A 124 1.62 2.00 11.06
C ALA A 124 1.05 1.91 12.50
N GLY A 125 1.92 2.07 13.51
CA GLY A 125 1.47 2.14 14.91
C GLY A 125 0.60 3.35 15.22
N MET A 126 0.83 4.51 14.59
CA MET A 126 -0.06 5.67 14.70
C MET A 126 -1.41 5.48 13.99
N LEU A 127 -1.53 4.46 13.14
CA LEU A 127 -2.78 4.03 12.50
C LEU A 127 -3.40 2.81 13.22
N ASP A 128 -2.94 2.47 14.42
CA ASP A 128 -3.38 1.31 15.21
C ASP A 128 -3.18 -0.05 14.51
N VAL A 129 -2.20 -0.15 13.60
CA VAL A 129 -1.80 -1.43 13.01
C VAL A 129 -0.79 -2.15 13.93
N PRO A 130 -1.03 -3.42 14.30
CA PRO A 130 -0.10 -4.16 15.13
C PRO A 130 1.30 -4.26 14.53
N ALA A 131 2.31 -4.11 15.37
CA ALA A 131 3.73 -4.20 14.98
C ALA A 131 4.09 -5.50 14.24
N ASP A 132 3.43 -6.62 14.58
CA ASP A 132 3.64 -7.94 13.96
C ASP A 132 2.97 -8.07 12.58
N ASN A 133 2.14 -7.10 12.21
CA ASN A 133 1.48 -7.02 10.92
C ASN A 133 2.19 -6.04 9.96
N VAL A 134 3.38 -5.55 10.33
CA VAL A 134 4.20 -4.67 9.50
C VAL A 134 5.38 -5.45 8.93
N PHE A 135 5.43 -5.55 7.61
CA PHE A 135 6.57 -6.10 6.86
C PHE A 135 7.23 -4.96 6.09
N ALA A 136 8.37 -4.50 6.59
CA ALA A 136 9.19 -3.51 5.91
C ALA A 136 10.68 -3.82 6.08
N VAL A 137 11.55 -3.00 5.48
CA VAL A 137 12.98 -3.31 5.39
C VAL A 137 13.71 -2.71 6.58
N ASP A 138 14.24 -3.58 7.44
CA ASP A 138 15.02 -3.14 8.59
C ASP A 138 16.32 -2.45 8.17
N VAL A 139 16.67 -1.41 8.91
CA VAL A 139 17.95 -0.69 8.80
C VAL A 139 18.65 -0.67 10.15
N THR A 140 19.97 -0.69 10.10
CA THR A 140 20.84 -0.69 11.27
C THR A 140 21.53 0.66 11.41
N PHE A 141 21.67 1.09 12.66
CA PHE A 141 22.33 2.36 13.00
C PHE A 141 23.45 2.13 13.99
N THR A 142 24.47 2.99 13.96
CA THR A 142 25.44 3.12 15.04
C THR A 142 24.78 3.61 16.33
N GLU A 143 25.51 3.62 17.44
CA GLU A 143 25.05 4.22 18.70
C GLU A 143 24.76 5.72 18.54
N ALA A 144 25.55 6.42 17.72
CA ALA A 144 25.34 7.82 17.37
C ALA A 144 24.12 8.06 16.45
N GLY A 145 23.51 6.99 15.92
CA GLY A 145 22.33 7.07 15.06
C GLY A 145 22.63 7.16 13.56
N ASP A 146 23.88 6.92 13.15
CA ASP A 146 24.28 6.95 11.73
C ASP A 146 23.95 5.64 11.03
N TYR A 147 23.59 5.73 9.75
CA TYR A 147 23.30 4.56 8.91
C TYR A 147 24.49 3.61 8.76
N VAL A 148 24.25 2.32 8.99
CA VAL A 148 25.22 1.24 8.78
C VAL A 148 24.87 0.39 7.56
N GLY A 149 23.62 -0.06 7.47
CA GLY A 149 23.17 -0.96 6.42
C GLY A 149 21.70 -1.36 6.59
N PHE A 150 21.24 -2.28 5.75
CA PHE A 150 19.86 -2.77 5.76
C PHE A 150 19.82 -4.30 5.70
N ASP A 151 18.68 -4.87 6.09
CA ASP A 151 18.43 -6.30 5.94
C ASP A 151 18.06 -6.66 4.50
N ALA A 152 19.06 -7.09 3.72
CA ALA A 152 18.86 -7.55 2.34
C ALA A 152 18.03 -8.85 2.23
N SER A 153 17.81 -9.57 3.34
CA SER A 153 16.95 -10.75 3.36
C SER A 153 15.47 -10.40 3.46
N ALA A 154 15.12 -9.14 3.78
CA ALA A 154 13.75 -8.68 3.89
C ALA A 154 13.03 -8.79 2.53
N TYR A 155 11.99 -9.64 2.47
CA TYR A 155 11.26 -9.91 1.24
C TYR A 155 10.78 -8.64 0.49
N PRO A 156 10.25 -7.58 1.14
CA PRO A 156 9.80 -6.40 0.40
C PRO A 156 10.89 -5.70 -0.44
N SER A 157 12.18 -5.91 -0.14
CA SER A 157 13.32 -5.39 -0.91
C SER A 157 13.77 -6.27 -2.08
N GLN A 158 13.17 -7.47 -2.22
CA GLN A 158 13.57 -8.46 -3.22
C GLN A 158 12.63 -8.45 -4.42
N LEU A 159 13.11 -8.96 -5.56
CA LEU A 159 12.30 -9.11 -6.77
C LEU A 159 11.07 -10.00 -6.48
N ALA A 160 9.88 -9.45 -6.74
CA ALA A 160 8.59 -10.07 -6.45
C ALA A 160 8.41 -10.53 -4.98
N GLY A 161 9.19 -9.99 -4.04
CA GLY A 161 9.19 -10.48 -2.66
C GLY A 161 7.91 -10.16 -1.88
N LYS A 162 7.10 -9.17 -2.29
CA LYS A 162 5.76 -8.98 -1.73
C LYS A 162 4.85 -10.22 -1.90
N ARG A 163 5.07 -11.06 -2.93
CA ARG A 163 4.39 -12.37 -3.06
C ARG A 163 4.73 -13.32 -1.91
N LYS A 164 5.99 -13.35 -1.48
CA LYS A 164 6.42 -14.15 -0.32
C LYS A 164 5.78 -13.66 0.97
N VAL A 165 5.59 -12.35 1.11
CA VAL A 165 4.83 -11.79 2.23
C VAL A 165 3.36 -12.20 2.16
N ALA A 166 2.73 -12.16 0.98
CA ALA A 166 1.37 -12.66 0.77
C ALA A 166 1.24 -14.14 1.17
N ASP A 167 2.18 -15.00 0.76
CA ASP A 167 2.24 -16.42 1.16
C ASP A 167 2.24 -16.58 2.68
N LEU A 168 3.08 -15.80 3.39
CA LEU A 168 3.18 -15.83 4.85
C LEU A 168 1.90 -15.37 5.54
N ILE A 169 1.26 -14.32 5.02
CA ILE A 169 -0.03 -13.84 5.54
C ILE A 169 -1.11 -14.89 5.30
N LYS A 170 -1.08 -15.60 4.16
CA LYS A 170 -2.03 -16.68 3.81
C LYS A 170 -1.96 -17.89 4.73
N LEU A 171 -0.84 -18.09 5.44
CA LEU A 171 -0.76 -19.10 6.52
C LEU A 171 -1.72 -18.79 7.69
N LYS A 172 -2.10 -17.53 7.88
CA LYS A 172 -3.02 -17.07 8.94
C LYS A 172 -4.39 -16.66 8.41
N HIS A 173 -4.45 -16.13 7.19
CA HIS A 173 -5.65 -15.51 6.61
C HIS A 173 -5.85 -15.99 5.18
N GLN A 174 -6.86 -16.81 4.93
CA GLN A 174 -7.04 -17.45 3.62
C GLN A 174 -7.35 -16.45 2.50
N ARG A 175 -8.16 -15.43 2.80
CA ARG A 175 -8.65 -14.45 1.83
C ARG A 175 -8.12 -13.04 2.10
N LEU A 176 -7.39 -12.49 1.14
CA LEU A 176 -6.69 -11.22 1.20
C LEU A 176 -7.23 -10.24 0.15
N VAL A 177 -7.37 -8.99 0.56
CA VAL A 177 -7.39 -7.84 -0.37
C VAL A 177 -6.03 -7.15 -0.26
N TRP A 178 -5.44 -6.82 -1.40
CA TRP A 178 -4.19 -6.06 -1.47
C TRP A 178 -4.41 -4.72 -2.14
N ILE A 179 -3.92 -3.65 -1.54
CA ILE A 179 -4.00 -2.29 -2.05
C ILE A 179 -2.59 -1.72 -2.17
N GLY A 180 -2.23 -1.22 -3.35
CA GLY A 180 -0.92 -0.60 -3.58
C GLY A 180 -0.88 0.20 -4.88
N ASP A 181 0.10 1.09 -5.00
CA ASP A 181 0.27 1.95 -6.17
C ASP A 181 1.32 1.41 -7.16
N GLY A 182 2.21 0.50 -6.76
CA GLY A 182 3.41 0.15 -7.51
C GLY A 182 3.41 -1.18 -8.26
N MET A 183 4.36 -1.34 -9.19
CA MET A 183 4.60 -2.61 -9.89
C MET A 183 5.02 -3.73 -8.93
N ASN A 184 5.73 -3.38 -7.85
CA ASN A 184 6.13 -4.30 -6.79
C ASN A 184 4.94 -4.80 -5.94
N ASP A 185 3.78 -4.13 -5.98
CA ASP A 185 2.52 -4.61 -5.41
C ASP A 185 1.75 -5.48 -6.40
N LEU A 186 1.66 -5.05 -7.66
CA LEU A 186 0.91 -5.75 -8.71
C LEU A 186 1.31 -7.23 -8.86
N VAL A 187 2.56 -7.58 -8.57
CA VAL A 187 3.06 -8.97 -8.56
C VAL A 187 2.24 -9.93 -7.69
N VAL A 188 1.52 -9.43 -6.67
CA VAL A 188 0.70 -10.25 -5.76
C VAL A 188 -0.69 -10.56 -6.33
N LYS A 189 -1.12 -9.90 -7.41
CA LYS A 189 -2.46 -10.05 -8.00
C LYS A 189 -2.87 -11.52 -8.21
N PRO A 190 -2.01 -12.43 -8.72
CA PRO A 190 -2.38 -13.83 -8.91
C PRO A 190 -2.65 -14.61 -7.61
N ASP A 191 -2.17 -14.09 -6.48
CA ASP A 191 -2.16 -14.78 -5.20
C ASP A 191 -3.20 -14.22 -4.21
N VAL A 192 -4.01 -13.22 -4.58
CA VAL A 192 -4.98 -12.57 -3.69
C VAL A 192 -6.38 -12.55 -4.32
N GLU A 193 -7.41 -12.45 -3.47
CA GLU A 193 -8.82 -12.46 -3.88
C GLU A 193 -9.20 -11.18 -4.59
N ARG A 194 -8.52 -10.08 -4.24
CA ARG A 194 -8.63 -8.83 -4.97
C ARG A 194 -7.36 -8.00 -4.83
N PHE A 195 -6.82 -7.60 -5.96
CA PHE A 195 -5.86 -6.51 -6.04
C PHE A 195 -6.58 -5.22 -6.39
N ILE A 196 -6.36 -4.16 -5.63
CA ILE A 196 -6.90 -2.82 -5.87
C ILE A 196 -5.70 -1.89 -6.09
N GLY A 197 -5.54 -1.41 -7.32
CA GLY A 197 -4.54 -0.40 -7.61
C GLY A 197 -4.98 0.95 -7.04
N TYR A 198 -4.04 1.70 -6.48
CA TYR A 198 -4.29 3.03 -5.94
C TYR A 198 -3.51 4.11 -6.70
N GLY A 199 -4.24 5.02 -7.34
CA GLY A 199 -3.70 6.13 -8.11
C GLY A 199 -3.93 7.50 -7.49
N GLY A 200 -4.42 7.56 -6.24
CA GLY A 200 -4.77 8.83 -5.59
C GLY A 200 -3.57 9.71 -5.26
N ALA A 201 -2.37 9.13 -5.11
CA ALA A 201 -1.12 9.87 -5.01
C ALA A 201 -0.59 10.28 -6.39
N GLU A 202 -0.48 9.30 -7.30
CA GLU A 202 -0.02 9.48 -8.67
C GLU A 202 -0.72 8.46 -9.58
N TYR A 203 -1.25 8.90 -10.72
CA TYR A 203 -1.85 7.98 -11.68
C TYR A 203 -0.75 7.22 -12.45
N ARG A 204 -0.72 5.88 -12.33
CA ARG A 204 0.22 5.00 -13.02
C ARG A 204 -0.52 4.13 -14.04
N HIS A 205 -0.37 4.47 -15.32
CA HIS A 205 -1.03 3.76 -16.43
C HIS A 205 -0.81 2.24 -16.42
N LYS A 206 0.43 1.77 -16.23
CA LYS A 206 0.74 0.32 -16.20
C LYS A 206 0.01 -0.40 -15.07
N ILE A 207 -0.22 0.26 -13.94
CA ILE A 207 -0.91 -0.33 -12.78
C ILE A 207 -2.42 -0.34 -13.04
N ALA A 208 -2.97 0.78 -13.52
CA ALA A 208 -4.37 0.86 -13.90
C ALA A 208 -4.74 -0.20 -14.95
N GLU A 209 -3.93 -0.37 -15.99
CA GLU A 209 -4.15 -1.36 -17.06
C GLU A 209 -4.13 -2.82 -16.57
N ASN A 210 -3.45 -3.10 -15.47
CA ASN A 210 -3.28 -4.46 -14.93
C ASN A 210 -4.08 -4.69 -13.64
N SER A 211 -4.83 -3.72 -13.16
CA SER A 211 -5.70 -3.82 -11.98
C SER A 211 -7.15 -4.00 -12.41
N ASP A 212 -7.86 -4.90 -11.73
CA ASP A 212 -9.31 -5.08 -11.97
C ASP A 212 -10.09 -3.87 -11.45
N PHE A 213 -9.56 -3.24 -10.40
CA PHE A 213 -10.08 -2.04 -9.75
C PHE A 213 -8.95 -1.06 -9.53
N TYR A 214 -9.10 0.17 -10.02
CA TYR A 214 -8.09 1.22 -9.86
C TYR A 214 -8.72 2.51 -9.33
N ILE A 215 -8.41 2.86 -8.08
CA ILE A 215 -8.93 4.07 -7.41
C ILE A 215 -8.16 5.28 -7.94
N THR A 216 -8.85 6.25 -8.53
CA THR A 216 -8.23 7.44 -9.16
C THR A 216 -8.31 8.70 -8.31
N CYS A 217 -9.09 8.67 -7.23
CA CYS A 217 -9.21 9.79 -6.30
C CYS A 217 -8.27 9.66 -5.11
N LYS A 218 -8.11 10.76 -4.38
CA LYS A 218 -7.30 10.83 -3.16
C LYS A 218 -7.88 10.07 -1.97
N SER A 219 -9.14 9.63 -1.99
CA SER A 219 -9.72 8.93 -0.82
C SER A 219 -9.48 7.43 -0.91
N MET A 220 -9.20 6.79 0.22
CA MET A 220 -9.13 5.33 0.31
C MET A 220 -10.50 4.67 0.59
N SER A 221 -11.53 5.47 0.88
CA SER A 221 -12.86 4.95 1.22
C SER A 221 -13.49 3.98 0.19
N PRO A 222 -13.26 4.09 -1.15
CA PRO A 222 -13.76 3.08 -2.09
C PRO A 222 -13.27 1.66 -1.80
N ALA A 223 -12.07 1.52 -1.21
CA ALA A 223 -11.50 0.22 -0.87
C ALA A 223 -12.36 -0.56 0.13
N LEU A 224 -13.16 0.15 0.97
CA LEU A 224 -14.10 -0.50 1.89
C LEU A 224 -15.15 -1.28 1.10
N ALA A 225 -15.88 -0.63 0.19
CA ALA A 225 -16.89 -1.29 -0.63
C ALA A 225 -16.31 -2.45 -1.44
N LEU A 226 -15.11 -2.24 -2.00
CA LEU A 226 -14.42 -3.20 -2.84
C LEU A 226 -13.93 -4.46 -2.11
N GLY A 227 -13.75 -4.41 -0.80
CA GLY A 227 -13.28 -5.55 -0.01
C GLY A 227 -14.33 -6.13 0.95
N LEU A 228 -15.58 -5.65 0.88
CA LEU A 228 -16.70 -6.21 1.65
C LEU A 228 -17.66 -7.00 0.77
N THR A 229 -18.30 -7.99 1.37
CA THR A 229 -19.51 -8.61 0.81
C THR A 229 -20.69 -7.63 0.90
N ALA A 230 -21.70 -7.82 0.05
CA ALA A 230 -22.92 -7.01 0.11
C ALA A 230 -23.63 -7.10 1.47
N GLN A 231 -23.54 -8.27 2.13
CA GLN A 231 -24.10 -8.48 3.47
C GLN A 231 -23.35 -7.67 4.54
N GLU A 232 -22.01 -7.71 4.54
CA GLU A 232 -21.19 -6.90 5.46
C GLU A 232 -21.45 -5.41 5.25
N ALA A 233 -21.48 -4.96 3.99
CA ALA A 233 -21.75 -3.57 3.64
C ALA A 233 -23.12 -3.10 4.14
N THR A 234 -24.17 -3.92 3.99
CA THR A 234 -25.54 -3.60 4.46
C THR A 234 -25.63 -3.57 5.99
N ALA A 235 -24.81 -4.37 6.67
CA ALA A 235 -24.80 -4.47 8.12
C ALA A 235 -24.08 -3.30 8.81
N LEU A 236 -23.28 -2.50 8.08
CA LEU A 236 -22.62 -1.32 8.65
C LEU A 236 -23.65 -0.29 9.14
N ASP A 237 -23.33 0.37 10.24
CA ASP A 237 -24.09 1.46 10.83
C ASP A 237 -23.16 2.63 11.26
N GLY A 238 -23.77 3.73 11.71
CA GLY A 238 -23.05 4.92 12.20
C GLY A 238 -21.94 5.41 11.26
N GLU A 239 -20.78 5.75 11.83
CA GLU A 239 -19.62 6.26 11.10
C GLU A 239 -19.10 5.26 10.04
N ALA A 240 -19.27 3.95 10.26
CA ALA A 240 -18.84 2.94 9.30
C ALA A 240 -19.72 2.96 8.04
N ARG A 241 -21.03 3.17 8.20
CA ARG A 241 -21.96 3.35 7.08
C ARG A 241 -21.68 4.66 6.35
N ASP A 242 -21.36 5.74 7.07
CA ASP A 242 -21.03 7.03 6.46
C ASP A 242 -19.76 6.90 5.60
N LEU A 243 -18.73 6.22 6.11
CA LEU A 243 -17.50 5.94 5.35
C LEU A 243 -17.77 5.10 4.09
N LEU A 244 -18.59 4.07 4.20
CA LEU A 244 -19.01 3.27 3.05
C LEU A 244 -19.73 4.14 2.01
N GLN A 245 -20.63 5.03 2.44
CA GLN A 245 -21.38 5.90 1.54
C GLN A 245 -20.46 6.87 0.79
N ILE A 246 -19.44 7.44 1.46
CA ILE A 246 -18.40 8.25 0.81
C ILE A 246 -17.73 7.43 -0.30
N GLY A 247 -17.28 6.22 0.01
CA GLY A 247 -16.64 5.33 -0.95
C GLY A 247 -17.53 4.99 -2.15
N MET A 248 -18.80 4.64 -1.91
CA MET A 248 -19.77 4.33 -2.96
C MET A 248 -20.06 5.54 -3.85
N SER A 249 -20.24 6.73 -3.27
CA SER A 249 -20.48 7.95 -4.05
C SER A 249 -19.27 8.33 -4.92
N LEU A 250 -18.05 8.08 -4.47
CA LEU A 250 -16.84 8.26 -5.29
C LEU A 250 -16.78 7.25 -6.45
N ILE A 251 -17.16 5.99 -6.21
CA ILE A 251 -17.27 4.97 -7.26
C ILE A 251 -18.29 5.40 -8.31
N GLU A 252 -19.47 5.86 -7.90
CA GLU A 252 -20.53 6.37 -8.80
C GLU A 252 -20.07 7.61 -9.59
N ALA A 253 -19.25 8.46 -8.97
CA ALA A 253 -18.64 9.63 -9.60
C ALA A 253 -17.44 9.31 -10.50
N GLN A 254 -17.26 8.04 -10.92
CA GLN A 254 -16.19 7.58 -11.81
C GLN A 254 -14.77 7.77 -11.24
N SER A 255 -14.63 7.80 -9.91
CA SER A 255 -13.32 7.79 -9.23
C SER A 255 -12.72 6.38 -9.08
N LEU A 256 -13.27 5.42 -9.83
CA LEU A 256 -12.84 4.03 -9.90
C LEU A 256 -12.86 3.61 -11.37
N GLU A 257 -11.72 3.17 -11.88
CA GLU A 257 -11.68 2.42 -13.15
C GLU A 257 -11.89 0.93 -12.85
N VAL A 258 -12.77 0.30 -13.63
CA VAL A 258 -13.09 -1.13 -13.55
C VAL A 258 -12.72 -1.75 -14.90
N ARG A 259 -11.94 -2.84 -14.89
CA ARG A 259 -11.38 -3.46 -16.10
C ARG A 259 -11.49 -4.97 -16.08
#